data_AF-A0A0B6YWG8-F1
#
_entry.id   AF-A0A0B6YWG8-F1
#
_cell.length_a   1.000
_cell.length_b   1.000
_cell.length_c   1.000
_cell.angle_alpha   90.00
_cell.angle_beta   90.00
_cell.angle_gamma   90.00
#
_symmetry.space_group_name_H-M   'P 1'
#
loop_
_entity.id
_entity.type
_entity.pdbx_description
1 polymer ?
#
loop_
_entity_poly.entity_id
_entity_poly.type
_entity_poly.pdbx_seq_one_letter_code
_entity_poly.pdbx_strand_id
1 'polypeptide(L)'
;EKNKELVGKYAIRQLVSRLPRDDRNNLPDDTICAVVATLYEVVKDNQDFALALVQEDGIPRLMHINRSQGRYLARTLKFTLTLLKTLWGYKSLHAEYGKLNCGP
;
A
#
# COMPACT_ATOMS: atom_id res chain seq x y z
N GLU A 1 -10.34 3.76 -24.06
CA GLU A 1 -10.40 3.58 -22.58
C GLU A 1 -9.03 3.63 -21.86
N LYS A 2 -7.93 4.04 -22.51
CA LYS A 2 -6.57 4.01 -21.94
C LYS A 2 -6.22 5.17 -20.98
N ASN A 3 -7.06 6.21 -20.88
CA ASN A 3 -6.80 7.37 -20.02
C ASN A 3 -7.14 7.15 -18.54
N LYS A 4 -8.02 6.19 -18.21
CA LYS A 4 -8.43 5.95 -16.81
C LYS A 4 -7.38 5.16 -16.03
N GLU A 5 -6.70 4.21 -16.65
CA GLU A 5 -5.68 3.38 -16.00
C GLU A 5 -4.37 4.15 -15.72
N LEU A 6 -3.96 5.05 -16.63
CA LEU A 6 -2.78 5.90 -16.43
C LEU A 6 -2.95 6.87 -15.25
N VAL A 7 -4.13 7.50 -15.14
CA VAL A 7 -4.47 8.38 -14.01
C VAL A 7 -4.52 7.57 -12.71
N GLY A 8 -5.10 6.36 -12.77
CA GLY A 8 -5.18 5.46 -11.62
C GLY A 8 -3.80 5.08 -11.08
N LYS A 9 -2.86 4.65 -11.93
CA LYS A 9 -1.50 4.28 -11.50
C LYS A 9 -0.75 5.46 -10.88
N TYR A 10 -0.87 6.66 -11.46
CA TYR A 10 -0.25 7.86 -10.89
C TYR A 10 -0.88 8.25 -9.53
N ALA A 11 -2.19 8.06 -9.38
CA ALA A 11 -2.88 8.24 -8.11
C ALA A 11 -2.40 7.25 -7.04
N ILE A 12 -2.19 5.97 -7.40
CA ILE A 12 -1.61 4.97 -6.48
C ILE A 12 -0.24 5.43 -5.99
N ARG A 13 0.66 5.84 -6.90
CA ARG A 13 1.97 6.38 -6.54
C ARG A 13 1.87 7.54 -5.55
N GLN A 14 0.97 8.49 -5.81
CA GLN A 14 0.75 9.62 -4.92
C GLN A 14 0.27 9.17 -3.53
N LEU A 15 -0.67 8.22 -3.47
CA LEU A 15 -1.17 7.66 -2.22
C LEU A 15 -0.07 6.89 -1.45
N VAL A 16 0.72 6.07 -2.14
CA VAL A 16 1.84 5.33 -1.53
C VAL A 16 2.93 6.29 -1.04
N SER A 17 3.19 7.39 -1.75
CA SER A 17 4.11 8.44 -1.32
C SER A 17 3.67 9.12 -0.01
N ARG A 18 2.37 9.17 0.27
CA ARG A 18 1.82 9.67 1.55
C ARG A 18 1.99 8.67 2.71
N LEU A 19 2.27 7.39 2.45
CA LEU A 19 2.50 6.43 3.52
C LEU A 19 3.86 6.69 4.19
N PRO A 20 3.94 6.55 5.53
CA PRO A 20 5.18 6.67 6.28
C PRO A 20 6.21 5.66 5.76
N ARG A 21 7.36 6.17 5.31
CA ARG A 21 8.54 5.36 4.97
C ARG A 21 9.48 5.20 6.16
N ASP A 22 9.49 6.20 7.04
CA ASP A 22 10.37 6.33 8.18
C ASP A 22 9.61 6.96 9.36
N ASP A 23 10.21 6.85 10.55
CA ASP A 23 9.66 7.40 11.79
C ASP A 23 9.50 8.92 11.81
N ARG A 24 9.99 9.63 10.79
CA ARG A 24 9.88 11.09 10.62
C ARG A 24 8.56 11.56 10.01
N ASN A 25 7.61 10.66 9.77
CA ASN A 25 6.34 11.05 9.18
C ASN A 25 5.44 11.76 10.22
N ASN A 26 5.18 13.05 9.99
CA ASN A 26 4.33 13.90 10.84
C ASN A 26 2.83 13.85 10.47
N LEU A 27 2.40 12.87 9.68
CA LEU A 27 0.98 12.74 9.34
C LEU A 27 0.19 12.17 10.52
N PRO A 28 -1.01 12.72 10.81
CA PRO A 28 -1.87 12.18 11.84
C PRO A 28 -2.40 10.80 11.43
N ASP A 29 -2.65 9.95 12.43
CA ASP A 29 -3.11 8.58 12.20
C ASP A 29 -4.39 8.52 11.36
N ASP A 30 -5.37 9.40 11.59
CA ASP A 30 -6.59 9.49 10.79
C ASP A 30 -6.31 9.68 9.30
N THR A 31 -5.30 10.48 8.94
CA THR A 31 -4.90 10.67 7.54
C THR A 31 -4.25 9.41 6.97
N ILE A 32 -3.40 8.74 7.75
CA ILE A 32 -2.77 7.49 7.34
C ILE A 32 -3.84 6.40 7.15
N CYS A 33 -4.80 6.29 8.08
CA CYS A 33 -5.94 5.40 7.99
C CYS A 33 -6.74 5.67 6.70
N ALA A 34 -7.02 6.93 6.38
CA ALA A 34 -7.77 7.31 5.19
C ALA A 34 -7.01 6.93 3.90
N VAL A 35 -5.69 7.15 3.86
CA VAL A 35 -4.84 6.75 2.73
C VAL A 35 -4.84 5.23 2.57
N VAL A 36 -4.62 4.48 3.65
CA VAL A 36 -4.62 3.00 3.60
C VAL A 36 -5.98 2.45 3.21
N ALA A 37 -7.08 3.02 3.74
CA ALA A 37 -8.44 2.63 3.37
C ALA A 37 -8.73 2.92 1.90
N THR A 38 -8.30 4.09 1.40
CA THR A 38 -8.47 4.45 -0.01
C THR A 38 -7.68 3.49 -0.92
N LEU A 39 -6.44 3.18 -0.55
CA LEU A 39 -5.62 2.17 -1.26
C LEU A 39 -6.33 0.82 -1.28
N TYR A 40 -6.86 0.36 -0.15
CA TYR A 40 -7.64 -0.87 -0.08
C TYR A 40 -8.85 -0.87 -1.02
N GLU A 41 -9.66 0.19 -1.00
CA GLU A 41 -10.86 0.28 -1.83
C GLU A 41 -10.55 0.26 -3.33
N VAL A 42 -9.43 0.85 -3.75
CA VAL A 42 -9.05 0.85 -5.18
C VAL A 42 -8.34 -0.43 -5.61
N VAL A 43 -7.55 -1.06 -4.74
CA VAL A 43 -6.83 -2.29 -5.13
C VAL A 43 -7.68 -3.55 -5.02
N LYS A 44 -8.67 -3.61 -4.13
CA LYS A 44 -9.47 -4.84 -3.88
C LYS A 44 -10.21 -5.34 -5.12
N ASP A 45 -10.60 -4.42 -6.00
CA ASP A 45 -11.31 -4.71 -7.25
C ASP A 45 -10.40 -4.55 -8.50
N ASN A 46 -9.13 -4.14 -8.32
CA ASN A 46 -8.23 -3.84 -9.44
C ASN A 46 -6.79 -4.30 -9.17
N GLN A 47 -6.42 -5.41 -9.80
CA GLN A 47 -5.08 -5.98 -9.71
C GLN A 47 -3.99 -5.09 -10.33
N ASP A 48 -4.30 -4.30 -11.36
CA ASP A 48 -3.32 -3.38 -11.98
C ASP A 48 -2.90 -2.27 -11.00
N PHE A 49 -3.83 -1.83 -10.14
CA PHE A 49 -3.52 -0.91 -9.05
C PHE A 49 -2.75 -1.59 -7.92
N ALA A 50 -3.08 -2.84 -7.62
CA ALA A 50 -2.29 -3.64 -6.69
C ALA A 50 -0.83 -3.78 -7.18
N LEU A 51 -0.62 -4.06 -8.47
CA LEU A 51 0.71 -4.09 -9.08
C LEU A 51 1.44 -2.75 -8.95
N ALA A 52 0.78 -1.64 -9.29
CA ALA A 52 1.36 -0.31 -9.17
C ALA A 52 1.77 0.01 -7.72
N LEU A 53 0.98 -0.41 -6.73
CA LEU A 53 1.32 -0.27 -5.31
C LEU A 53 2.59 -1.04 -4.96
N VAL A 54 2.74 -2.27 -5.47
CA VAL A 54 3.93 -3.11 -5.25
C VAL A 54 5.17 -2.48 -5.90
N GLN A 55 5.03 -1.95 -7.12
CA GLN A 55 6.12 -1.30 -7.85
C GLN A 55 6.58 0.01 -7.21
N GLU A 56 5.72 0.71 -6.47
CA GLU A 56 6.01 1.97 -5.78
C GLU A 56 6.49 1.79 -4.33
N ASP A 57 7.01 0.61 -3.97
CA ASP A 57 7.43 0.27 -2.60
C ASP A 57 6.30 0.38 -1.56
N GLY A 58 5.05 0.11 -1.95
CA GLY A 58 3.92 0.15 -1.04
C GLY A 58 3.95 -0.95 0.03
N ILE A 59 4.39 -2.16 -0.34
CA ILE A 59 4.51 -3.31 0.59
C ILE A 59 5.42 -3.01 1.80
N PRO A 60 6.68 -2.58 1.63
CA PRO A 60 7.55 -2.29 2.76
C PRO A 60 7.01 -1.16 3.65
N ARG A 61 6.35 -0.15 3.08
CA ARG A 61 5.69 0.92 3.86
C ARG A 61 4.52 0.42 4.69
N LEU A 62 3.66 -0.43 4.11
CA LEU A 62 2.55 -1.06 4.85
C LEU A 62 3.06 -1.99 5.95
N MET A 63 4.14 -2.75 5.69
CA MET A 63 4.78 -3.57 6.71
C MET A 63 5.39 -2.72 7.83
N HIS A 64 5.99 -1.56 7.51
CA HIS A 64 6.47 -0.63 8.52
C HIS A 64 5.32 -0.18 9.44
N ILE A 65 4.19 0.26 8.89
CA ILE A 65 2.99 0.64 9.67
C ILE A 65 2.53 -0.51 10.57
N ASN A 66 2.45 -1.72 10.04
CA ASN A 66 2.01 -2.90 10.78
C ASN A 66 2.96 -3.27 11.94
N ARG A 67 4.27 -3.12 11.72
CA ARG A 67 5.32 -3.43 12.70
C ARG A 67 5.55 -2.33 13.73
N SER A 68 5.17 -1.09 13.45
CA SER A 68 5.25 0.04 14.40
C SER A 68 4.19 -0.06 15.49
N GLN A 69 4.37 -1.04 16.38
CA GLN A 69 3.51 -1.26 17.54
C GLN A 69 3.48 -0.01 18.43
N GLY A 70 2.27 0.43 18.80
CA GLY A 70 2.06 1.60 19.67
C GLY A 70 2.12 2.97 18.98
N ARG A 71 2.49 3.04 17.68
CA ARG A 71 2.54 4.29 16.91
C ARG A 71 1.22 4.62 16.20
N TYR A 72 0.49 3.60 15.76
CA TYR A 72 -0.74 3.74 14.96
C TYR A 72 -1.97 3.19 15.69
N LEU A 73 -3.15 3.72 15.38
CA LEU A 73 -4.41 3.27 15.96
C LEU A 73 -4.75 1.85 15.49
N ALA A 74 -5.50 1.11 16.33
CA ALA A 74 -5.93 -0.25 16.02
C ALA A 74 -6.71 -0.36 14.70
N ARG A 75 -7.49 0.69 14.35
CA ARG A 75 -8.22 0.76 13.07
C ARG A 75 -7.26 0.81 11.88
N THR A 76 -6.23 1.65 11.96
CA THR A 76 -5.21 1.81 10.93
C THR A 76 -4.42 0.52 10.70
N LEU A 77 -4.03 -0.14 11.79
CA LEU A 77 -3.39 -1.46 11.72
C LEU A 77 -4.31 -2.52 11.10
N LYS A 78 -5.61 -2.52 11.45
CA LYS A 78 -6.59 -3.44 10.87
C LYS A 78 -6.74 -3.25 9.36
N PHE A 79 -6.90 -2.01 8.89
CA PHE A 79 -6.97 -1.73 7.45
C PHE A 79 -5.67 -2.10 6.72
N THR A 80 -4.52 -1.78 7.33
CA THR A 80 -3.19 -2.11 6.78
C THR A 80 -3.04 -3.61 6.61
N LEU A 81 -3.43 -4.40 7.62
CA LEU A 81 -3.40 -5.86 7.55
C LEU A 81 -4.35 -6.40 6.48
N THR A 82 -5.56 -5.86 6.38
CA THR A 82 -6.52 -6.28 5.34
C THR A 82 -5.98 -5.99 3.94
N LEU A 83 -5.43 -4.80 3.72
CA LEU A 83 -4.79 -4.41 2.45
C LEU A 83 -3.64 -5.37 2.10
N LEU A 84 -2.76 -5.65 3.04
CA LEU A 84 -1.67 -6.60 2.86
C LEU A 84 -2.18 -8.01 2.49
N LYS A 85 -3.22 -8.51 3.17
CA LYS A 85 -3.86 -9.80 2.84
C LYS A 85 -4.43 -9.82 1.43
N THR A 86 -5.11 -8.75 1.02
CA THR A 86 -5.62 -8.59 -0.35
C THR A 86 -4.49 -8.64 -1.38
N LEU A 87 -3.39 -7.93 -1.11
CA LEU A 87 -2.19 -7.95 -1.96
C LEU A 87 -1.60 -9.37 -2.08
N TRP A 88 -1.44 -10.10 -0.98
CA TRP A 88 -0.95 -11.49 -1.01
C TRP A 88 -1.93 -12.47 -1.69
N GLY A 89 -3.22 -12.15 -1.74
CA GLY A 89 -4.23 -12.92 -2.45
C GLY A 89 -4.04 -12.92 -3.97
N TYR A 90 -3.43 -11.86 -4.54
CA TYR A 90 -3.11 -11.81 -5.96
C TYR A 90 -1.88 -12.66 -6.27
N LYS A 91 -2.11 -13.90 -6.72
CA LYS A 91 -1.05 -14.85 -7.12
C LYS A 91 -0.13 -14.30 -8.22
N SER A 92 -0.68 -13.48 -9.11
CA SER A 92 0.01 -12.76 -10.18
C SER A 92 1.08 -11.80 -9.67
N LEU A 93 0.95 -11.28 -8.44
CA LEU A 93 1.94 -10.40 -7.81
C LEU A 93 3.06 -11.16 -7.09
N HIS A 94 2.95 -12.49 -6.91
CA HIS A 94 3.97 -13.28 -6.22
C HIS A 94 5.34 -13.20 -6.91
N ALA A 95 5.36 -13.11 -8.24
CA ALA A 95 6.57 -12.89 -9.00
C ALA A 95 7.25 -11.55 -8.65
N GLU A 96 6.46 -10.49 -8.45
CA GLU A 96 6.99 -9.18 -8.03
C GLU A 96 7.44 -9.19 -6.57
N TYR A 97 6.72 -9.87 -5.68
CA TYR A 97 7.15 -10.04 -4.28
C TYR A 97 8.49 -10.76 -4.15
N GLY A 98 8.75 -11.74 -5.04
CA GLY A 98 10.05 -12.40 -5.13
C GLY A 98 11.17 -11.44 -5.52
N LYS A 99 10.91 -10.54 -6.48
CA LYS A 99 11.86 -9.50 -6.88
C LYS A 99 12.14 -8.49 -5.77
N LEU A 100 11.14 -8.13 -4.96
CA LEU A 100 11.34 -7.22 -3.82
C LEU A 100 12.28 -7.78 -2.74
N ASN A 101 12.36 -9.10 -2.58
CA ASN A 101 13.34 -9.74 -1.69
C ASN A 101 14.68 -10.04 -2.38
N CYS A 102 14.76 -9.89 -3.70
CA CYS A 102 15.98 -9.93 -4.50
C CYS A 102 16.36 -8.50 -4.92
N GLY A 103 16.66 -7.65 -3.95
CA GLY A 103 17.57 -6.52 -4.20
C GLY A 103 19.00 -7.03 -4.39
N PRO A 104 19.87 -6.31 -5.12
CA PRO A 104 21.19 -6.78 -5.57
C PRO A 104 22.12 -7.26 -4.45
#